data_AF-A0A0N7F573-F1
#
_entry.id   AF-A0A0N7F573-F1
#
_cell.length_a   1.000
_cell.length_b   1.000
_cell.length_c   1.000
_cell.angle_alpha   90.00
_cell.angle_beta   90.00
_cell.angle_gamma   90.00
#
_symmetry.space_group_name_H-M   'P 1'
#
loop_
_entity.id
_entity.type
_entity.pdbx_description
1 polymer ?
#
loop_
_entity_poly.entity_id
_entity_poly.type
_entity_poly.pdbx_seq_one_letter_code
_entity_poly.pdbx_strand_id
1 'polypeptide(L)'
;MRKFRVAACAAVAVTVLATSQPALAAQDTATITIDSANPAGRLPKDFVGLSFEIRELGIGNLDIREGNVLAMFRTLGRDSNIRLAGNTLDRDTLWVPRGRQPPDPLPEWVANTLTPADIERLNRLLDATGWKAEAGINVGRWDPVLGPDQAEEMFRILGRNLVAAECGNEPDQWAQRGYKPTTYAYADYRKDWAVCAAAVGNNRIAGPDTAGTTSSWAANLAKDERDKLSMLTVHQYPAGATTTIPTLLSPELHTKQLMELQPTLNAAKAQNLPLRVDEANSTYSGGIDGVSNKYASALWGMDYALQLAQGGVSGINIHGGLGVCNEPIWNGKFQRYTPFCAVTKADELAQVYKAMPIYYGLWMTRQMGSGRFLPVNLTTDRNITAYAVKGDDGRTRIAVLQKDDTSTAPVKLDIKVGNRFRDARVLTMTGTALADEATAVQGSTVDREGQLKARPDNVRVRNGSLALNLKAGSAVVITLDGR
;
A
#
# COMPACT_ATOMS: atom_id res chain seq x y z
N MET A 1 -80.19 -5.52 -72.92
CA MET A 1 -80.16 -5.07 -71.51
C MET A 1 -78.72 -4.76 -71.10
N ARG A 2 -78.39 -3.47 -70.92
CA ARG A 2 -77.06 -2.99 -70.52
C ARG A 2 -76.74 -3.46 -69.10
N LYS A 3 -75.61 -4.14 -68.90
CA LYS A 3 -75.04 -4.42 -67.56
C LYS A 3 -73.82 -3.54 -67.35
N PHE A 4 -73.95 -2.55 -66.47
CA PHE A 4 -72.83 -1.77 -65.92
C PHE A 4 -72.00 -2.68 -65.00
N ARG A 5 -70.68 -2.71 -65.20
CA ARG A 5 -69.72 -3.26 -64.22
C ARG A 5 -69.00 -2.08 -63.57
N VAL A 6 -69.23 -1.91 -62.27
CA VAL A 6 -68.54 -0.95 -61.41
C VAL A 6 -67.18 -1.56 -61.05
N ALA A 7 -66.09 -0.84 -61.31
CA ALA A 7 -64.75 -1.20 -60.86
C ALA A 7 -64.52 -0.65 -59.45
N ALA A 8 -64.29 -1.53 -58.47
CA ALA A 8 -63.87 -1.15 -57.13
C ALA A 8 -62.33 -1.17 -57.07
N CYS A 9 -61.71 0.00 -56.89
CA CYS A 9 -60.30 0.11 -56.55
C CYS A 9 -60.14 -0.06 -55.03
N ALA A 10 -59.49 -1.14 -54.59
CA ALA A 10 -59.05 -1.30 -53.21
C ALA A 10 -57.71 -0.57 -53.03
N ALA A 11 -57.68 0.48 -52.21
CA ALA A 11 -56.45 1.13 -51.78
C ALA A 11 -55.81 0.29 -50.66
N VAL A 12 -54.66 -0.30 -50.92
CA VAL A 12 -53.83 -0.97 -49.90
C VAL A 12 -53.00 0.10 -49.20
N ALA A 13 -53.34 0.43 -47.96
CA ALA A 13 -52.51 1.26 -47.10
C ALA A 13 -51.32 0.44 -46.59
N VAL A 14 -50.12 0.72 -47.09
CA VAL A 14 -48.87 0.16 -46.55
C VAL A 14 -48.45 1.01 -45.35
N THR A 15 -48.69 0.50 -44.14
CA THR A 15 -48.11 1.05 -42.92
C THR A 15 -46.63 0.69 -42.85
N VAL A 16 -45.76 1.63 -43.18
CA VAL A 16 -44.33 1.53 -42.90
C VAL A 16 -44.15 1.71 -41.39
N LEU A 17 -44.00 0.61 -40.65
CA LEU A 17 -43.52 0.62 -39.28
C LEU A 17 -42.06 1.05 -39.30
N ALA A 18 -41.81 2.33 -39.03
CA ALA A 18 -40.47 2.83 -38.76
C ALA A 18 -39.98 2.17 -37.45
N THR A 19 -39.12 1.16 -37.56
CA THR A 19 -38.39 0.63 -36.43
C THR A 19 -37.37 1.67 -35.98
N SER A 20 -37.66 2.37 -34.88
CA SER A 20 -36.66 3.17 -34.20
C SER A 20 -35.55 2.24 -33.72
N GLN A 21 -34.42 2.23 -34.42
CA GLN A 21 -33.20 1.65 -33.86
C GLN A 21 -32.87 2.45 -32.59
N PRO A 22 -32.66 1.80 -31.43
CA PRO A 22 -32.18 2.51 -30.27
C PRO A 22 -30.83 3.16 -30.65
N ALA A 23 -30.76 4.48 -30.53
CA ALA A 23 -29.49 5.19 -30.65
C ALA A 23 -28.52 4.53 -29.65
N LEU A 24 -27.39 4.01 -30.12
CA LEU A 24 -26.32 3.59 -29.22
C LEU A 24 -25.98 4.80 -28.36
N ALA A 25 -26.21 4.69 -27.05
CA ALA A 25 -25.74 5.70 -26.11
C ALA A 25 -24.24 5.91 -26.37
N ALA A 26 -23.83 7.17 -26.56
CA ALA A 26 -22.42 7.48 -26.75
C ALA A 26 -21.65 6.96 -25.54
N GLN A 27 -20.68 6.08 -25.77
CA GLN A 27 -19.82 5.57 -24.70
C GLN A 27 -18.98 6.74 -24.17
N ASP A 28 -19.00 6.96 -22.85
CA ASP A 28 -18.17 7.98 -22.23
C ASP A 28 -16.70 7.77 -22.57
N THR A 29 -16.00 8.89 -22.75
CA THR A 29 -14.59 8.89 -23.11
C THR A 29 -13.78 9.60 -22.03
N ALA A 30 -12.69 8.98 -21.59
CA ALA A 30 -11.67 9.61 -20.78
C ALA A 30 -10.44 9.88 -21.64
N THR A 31 -10.03 11.14 -21.73
CA THR A 31 -8.87 11.55 -22.51
C THR A 31 -7.68 11.78 -21.60
N ILE A 32 -6.54 11.17 -21.93
CA ILE A 32 -5.29 11.27 -21.16
C ILE A 32 -4.20 11.82 -22.07
N THR A 33 -3.54 12.88 -21.65
CA THR A 33 -2.34 13.40 -22.32
C THR A 33 -1.16 13.39 -21.36
N ILE A 34 0.01 12.94 -21.85
CA ILE A 34 1.23 12.81 -21.05
C ILE A 34 2.24 13.85 -21.47
N ASP A 35 2.68 14.67 -20.51
CA ASP A 35 3.79 15.58 -20.72
C ASP A 35 5.12 14.85 -20.48
N SER A 36 5.71 14.36 -21.57
CA SER A 36 7.02 13.69 -21.52
C SER A 36 8.21 14.65 -21.39
N ALA A 37 8.00 15.96 -21.57
CA ALA A 37 9.07 16.96 -21.57
C ALA A 37 9.39 17.48 -20.17
N ASN A 38 8.42 17.44 -19.25
CA ASN A 38 8.56 18.01 -17.90
C ASN A 38 8.43 16.96 -16.78
N PRO A 39 9.30 15.92 -16.73
CA PRO A 39 9.28 14.96 -15.64
C PRO A 39 9.47 15.64 -14.28
N ALA A 40 8.71 15.21 -13.28
CA ALA A 40 8.69 15.76 -11.91
C ALA A 40 8.55 14.64 -10.87
N GLY A 41 8.99 14.88 -9.64
CA GLY A 41 8.95 13.87 -8.58
C GLY A 41 9.72 12.59 -8.91
N ARG A 42 9.56 11.58 -8.05
CA ARG A 42 10.16 10.25 -8.21
C ARG A 42 9.23 9.20 -7.64
N LEU A 43 9.17 8.04 -8.29
CA LEU A 43 8.69 6.79 -7.72
C LEU A 43 9.92 5.97 -7.31
N PRO A 44 10.27 5.92 -6.01
CA PRO A 44 11.39 5.12 -5.51
C PRO A 44 11.17 3.61 -5.75
N LYS A 45 12.28 2.88 -5.88
CA LYS A 45 12.25 1.44 -6.11
C LYS A 45 11.63 0.68 -4.94
N ASP A 46 11.83 1.15 -3.72
CA ASP A 46 11.36 0.59 -2.45
C ASP A 46 10.13 1.33 -1.89
N PHE A 47 9.42 2.07 -2.75
CA PHE A 47 8.29 2.90 -2.32
C PHE A 47 7.21 2.08 -1.61
N VAL A 48 6.76 0.98 -2.22
CA VAL A 48 5.83 0.03 -1.58
C VAL A 48 6.61 -0.83 -0.61
N GLY A 49 6.14 -0.91 0.63
CA GLY A 49 6.61 -1.82 1.68
C GLY A 49 5.46 -2.35 2.53
N LEU A 50 5.79 -3.15 3.55
CA LEU A 50 4.84 -3.79 4.47
C LEU A 50 5.19 -3.46 5.91
N SER A 51 4.20 -3.36 6.80
CA SER A 51 4.40 -3.11 8.24
C SER A 51 3.72 -4.22 9.04
N PHE A 52 4.38 -4.71 10.08
CA PHE A 52 3.84 -5.71 10.99
C PHE A 52 4.22 -5.37 12.43
N GLU A 53 3.42 -5.86 13.35
CA GLU A 53 3.76 -5.90 14.77
C GLU A 53 5.08 -6.66 14.99
N ILE A 54 6.01 -6.13 15.79
CA ILE A 54 7.31 -6.76 16.05
C ILE A 54 7.16 -8.13 16.71
N ARG A 55 6.03 -8.36 17.39
CA ARG A 55 5.63 -9.65 17.94
C ARG A 55 5.67 -10.78 16.90
N GLU A 56 5.41 -10.50 15.62
CA GLU A 56 5.47 -11.55 14.58
C GLU A 56 6.84 -12.24 14.57
N LEU A 57 7.90 -11.51 14.90
CA LEU A 57 9.21 -12.11 15.11
C LEU A 57 9.24 -12.98 16.37
N GLY A 58 8.82 -12.48 17.53
CA GLY A 58 8.89 -13.26 18.78
C GLY A 58 8.14 -14.59 18.77
N ILE A 59 7.12 -14.74 17.91
CA ILE A 59 6.35 -15.99 17.77
C ILE A 59 6.77 -16.87 16.59
N GLY A 60 7.89 -16.56 15.93
CA GLY A 60 8.46 -17.42 14.89
C GLY A 60 7.90 -17.21 13.48
N ASN A 61 7.04 -16.21 13.26
CA ASN A 61 6.58 -15.87 11.91
C ASN A 61 7.71 -15.25 11.07
N LEU A 62 7.43 -15.11 9.78
CA LEU A 62 8.34 -14.60 8.75
C LEU A 62 9.57 -15.50 8.54
N ASP A 63 9.46 -16.81 8.76
CA ASP A 63 10.53 -17.75 8.38
C ASP A 63 10.42 -18.13 6.91
N ILE A 64 11.46 -17.80 6.13
CA ILE A 64 11.53 -18.22 4.72
C ILE A 64 11.74 -19.72 4.51
N ARG A 65 12.01 -20.48 5.58
CA ARG A 65 12.09 -21.94 5.55
C ARG A 65 10.72 -22.61 5.68
N GLU A 66 9.70 -21.85 6.05
CA GLU A 66 8.34 -22.32 6.25
C GLU A 66 7.42 -21.85 5.11
N GLY A 67 6.45 -22.70 4.78
CA GLY A 67 5.35 -22.39 3.86
C GLY A 67 5.75 -21.67 2.57
N ASN A 68 5.12 -20.53 2.33
CA ASN A 68 5.30 -19.75 1.10
C ASN A 68 5.80 -18.30 1.35
N VAL A 69 6.33 -18.01 2.55
CA VAL A 69 6.75 -16.66 2.96
C VAL A 69 7.69 -16.03 1.95
N LEU A 70 8.75 -16.74 1.56
CA LEU A 70 9.72 -16.23 0.59
C LEU A 70 9.09 -15.87 -0.76
N ALA A 71 8.15 -16.70 -1.22
CA ALA A 71 7.44 -16.48 -2.46
C ALA A 71 6.51 -15.27 -2.38
N MET A 72 5.76 -15.11 -1.29
CA MET A 72 4.89 -13.95 -1.06
C MET A 72 5.65 -12.63 -1.13
N PHE A 73 6.85 -12.54 -0.53
CA PHE A 73 7.67 -11.34 -0.61
C PHE A 73 8.28 -11.14 -2.00
N ARG A 74 8.79 -12.20 -2.64
CA ARG A 74 9.38 -12.10 -4.00
C ARG A 74 8.36 -11.74 -5.06
N THR A 75 7.15 -12.28 -4.97
CA THR A 75 6.05 -11.99 -5.89
C THR A 75 5.62 -10.55 -5.78
N LEU A 76 5.53 -10.00 -4.56
CA LEU A 76 5.22 -8.57 -4.36
C LEU A 76 6.31 -7.70 -4.98
N GLY A 77 7.57 -8.08 -4.83
CA GLY A 77 8.70 -7.52 -5.56
C GLY A 77 10.01 -7.65 -4.79
N ARG A 78 11.14 -7.57 -5.47
CA ARG A 78 12.46 -7.50 -4.82
C ARG A 78 12.81 -6.07 -4.44
N ASP A 79 13.73 -5.89 -3.49
CA ASP A 79 14.27 -4.59 -3.09
C ASP A 79 13.18 -3.60 -2.64
N SER A 80 12.48 -3.98 -1.57
CA SER A 80 11.42 -3.23 -0.93
C SER A 80 11.75 -3.08 0.57
N ASN A 81 10.78 -2.70 1.39
CA ASN A 81 10.99 -2.39 2.80
C ASN A 81 9.92 -3.07 3.67
N ILE A 82 10.35 -3.64 4.79
CA ILE A 82 9.48 -4.17 5.84
C ILE A 82 9.72 -3.40 7.14
N ARG A 83 8.64 -2.99 7.81
CA ARG A 83 8.71 -2.29 9.10
C ARG A 83 8.18 -3.21 10.20
N LEU A 84 8.95 -3.37 11.28
CA LEU A 84 8.63 -4.25 12.42
C LEU A 84 8.67 -3.44 13.73
N ALA A 85 7.51 -2.99 14.19
CA ALA A 85 7.34 -2.29 15.46
C ALA A 85 5.90 -2.43 15.95
N GLY A 86 5.04 -1.43 15.72
CA GLY A 86 3.64 -1.48 16.11
C GLY A 86 3.44 -1.42 17.63
N ASN A 87 2.19 -1.53 18.07
CA ASN A 87 1.85 -1.38 19.48
C ASN A 87 2.47 -2.46 20.37
N THR A 88 2.72 -3.65 19.84
CA THR A 88 3.35 -4.76 20.57
C THR A 88 4.78 -4.45 21.01
N LEU A 89 5.46 -3.51 20.33
CA LEU A 89 6.82 -3.10 20.68
C LEU A 89 6.87 -2.57 22.12
N ASP A 90 6.13 -1.49 22.39
CA ASP A 90 6.17 -0.82 23.69
C ASP A 90 5.19 -1.41 24.70
N ARG A 91 4.10 -2.04 24.23
CA ARG A 91 3.09 -2.60 25.13
C ARG A 91 3.61 -3.80 25.89
N ASP A 92 4.11 -4.81 25.18
CA ASP A 92 4.20 -6.18 25.69
C ASP A 92 5.34 -7.05 25.14
N THR A 93 6.33 -6.47 24.44
CA THR A 93 7.53 -7.19 23.98
C THR A 93 8.76 -6.89 24.84
N LEU A 94 9.36 -7.95 25.39
CA LEU A 94 10.62 -7.91 26.13
C LEU A 94 11.79 -8.41 25.27
N TRP A 95 12.87 -7.63 25.19
CA TRP A 95 14.13 -8.11 24.61
C TRP A 95 14.85 -9.07 25.56
N VAL A 96 15.32 -10.21 25.03
CA VAL A 96 16.11 -11.19 25.77
C VAL A 96 17.50 -11.32 25.10
N PRO A 97 18.58 -10.87 25.78
CA PRO A 97 19.92 -10.89 25.22
C PRO A 97 20.42 -12.29 24.86
N ARG A 98 21.43 -12.35 23.99
CA ARG A 98 22.01 -13.61 23.54
C ARG A 98 22.45 -14.50 24.71
N GLY A 99 22.04 -15.76 24.69
CA GLY A 99 22.41 -16.74 25.71
C GLY A 99 21.75 -16.52 27.08
N ARG A 100 20.83 -15.56 27.21
CA ARG A 100 20.00 -15.39 28.40
C ARG A 100 18.66 -16.09 28.23
N GLN A 101 18.08 -16.47 29.36
CA GLN A 101 16.69 -16.91 29.42
C GLN A 101 15.81 -15.70 29.81
N PRO A 102 14.56 -15.63 29.35
CA PRO A 102 13.62 -14.66 29.88
C PRO A 102 13.42 -14.89 31.40
N PRO A 103 13.00 -13.85 32.15
CA PRO A 103 12.60 -14.02 33.55
C PRO A 103 11.50 -15.08 33.71
N ASP A 104 11.55 -15.82 34.81
CA ASP A 104 10.51 -16.78 35.22
C ASP A 104 10.12 -16.53 36.69
N PRO A 105 8.89 -16.03 36.96
CA PRO A 105 7.85 -15.71 35.98
C PRO A 105 8.21 -14.47 35.13
N LEU A 106 7.62 -14.38 33.93
CA LEU A 106 7.67 -13.17 33.13
C LEU A 106 7.04 -11.98 33.89
N PRO A 107 7.54 -10.74 33.71
CA PRO A 107 6.86 -9.55 34.22
C PRO A 107 5.43 -9.47 33.67
N GLU A 108 4.48 -8.99 34.49
CA GLU A 108 3.05 -8.98 34.16
C GLU A 108 2.70 -8.31 32.82
N TRP A 109 3.47 -7.31 32.41
CA TRP A 109 3.25 -6.58 31.16
C TRP A 109 3.73 -7.34 29.91
N VAL A 110 4.53 -8.39 30.07
CA VAL A 110 5.19 -9.11 28.96
C VAL A 110 4.29 -10.22 28.45
N ALA A 111 3.90 -10.13 27.19
CA ALA A 111 3.16 -11.18 26.46
C ALA A 111 4.00 -11.83 25.36
N ASN A 112 5.14 -11.24 25.01
CA ASN A 112 6.03 -11.72 23.97
C ASN A 112 7.49 -11.43 24.31
N THR A 113 8.40 -12.29 23.86
CA THR A 113 9.84 -12.06 23.94
C THR A 113 10.44 -11.94 22.55
N LEU A 114 11.48 -11.12 22.41
CA LEU A 114 12.26 -10.99 21.18
C LEU A 114 13.71 -11.31 21.48
N THR A 115 14.35 -12.09 20.60
CA THR A 115 15.74 -12.54 20.78
C THR A 115 16.60 -12.21 19.55
N PRO A 116 17.94 -12.28 19.66
CA PRO A 116 18.82 -12.19 18.49
C PRO A 116 18.52 -13.22 17.40
N ALA A 117 18.05 -14.43 17.76
CA ALA A 117 17.70 -15.47 16.78
C ALA A 117 16.50 -15.06 15.91
N ASP A 118 15.58 -14.26 16.46
CA ASP A 118 14.45 -13.71 15.72
C ASP A 118 14.88 -12.65 14.71
N ILE A 119 15.84 -11.80 15.10
CA ILE A 119 16.47 -10.84 14.19
C ILE A 119 17.29 -11.56 13.10
N GLU A 120 17.98 -12.66 13.43
CA GLU A 120 18.67 -13.50 12.45
C GLU A 120 17.70 -14.14 11.45
N ARG A 121 16.49 -14.53 11.90
CA ARG A 121 15.42 -15.03 11.01
C ARG A 121 14.93 -13.94 10.06
N LEU A 122 14.67 -12.73 10.58
CA LEU A 122 14.38 -11.57 9.73
C LEU A 122 15.50 -11.35 8.71
N ASN A 123 16.77 -11.37 9.12
CA ASN A 123 17.88 -11.12 8.20
C ASN A 123 17.94 -12.13 7.04
N ARG A 124 17.58 -13.40 7.28
CA ARG A 124 17.47 -14.41 6.19
C ARG A 124 16.43 -14.00 5.15
N LEU A 125 15.27 -13.50 5.59
CA LEU A 125 14.24 -12.97 4.69
C LEU A 125 14.78 -11.78 3.88
N LEU A 126 15.44 -10.84 4.55
CA LEU A 126 16.00 -9.64 3.91
C LEU A 126 17.04 -10.00 2.84
N ASP A 127 18.01 -10.85 3.17
CA ASP A 127 19.04 -11.30 2.21
C ASP A 127 18.44 -12.08 1.02
N ALA A 128 17.42 -12.92 1.26
CA ALA A 128 16.82 -13.75 0.20
C ALA A 128 15.94 -12.96 -0.78
N THR A 129 15.43 -11.79 -0.36
CA THR A 129 14.48 -10.98 -1.12
C THR A 129 15.09 -9.67 -1.63
N GLY A 130 16.20 -9.21 -1.03
CA GLY A 130 16.77 -7.88 -1.22
C GLY A 130 16.02 -6.79 -0.45
N TRP A 131 15.00 -7.15 0.34
CA TRP A 131 14.28 -6.19 1.16
C TRP A 131 15.18 -5.64 2.26
N LYS A 132 14.84 -4.44 2.73
CA LYS A 132 15.44 -3.83 3.91
C LYS A 132 14.41 -3.69 5.02
N ALA A 133 14.87 -3.43 6.23
CA ALA A 133 14.02 -3.31 7.40
C ALA A 133 14.09 -1.92 8.04
N GLU A 134 12.95 -1.49 8.57
CA GLU A 134 12.85 -0.59 9.72
C GLU A 134 12.42 -1.43 10.92
N ALA A 135 13.06 -1.26 12.07
CA ALA A 135 12.82 -2.12 13.23
C ALA A 135 12.87 -1.35 14.54
N GLY A 136 11.87 -1.60 15.38
CA GLY A 136 11.65 -0.87 16.62
C GLY A 136 12.48 -1.35 17.81
N ILE A 137 12.85 -0.39 18.66
CA ILE A 137 13.43 -0.57 19.99
C ILE A 137 12.42 -0.01 21.00
N ASN A 138 12.14 -0.77 22.05
CA ASN A 138 11.13 -0.41 23.05
C ASN A 138 11.61 0.78 23.90
N VAL A 139 10.91 1.92 23.80
CA VAL A 139 11.18 3.14 24.57
C VAL A 139 10.06 3.42 25.56
N GLY A 140 8.83 2.97 25.28
CA GLY A 140 7.69 3.09 26.19
C GLY A 140 7.98 2.44 27.54
N ARG A 141 8.81 1.38 27.56
CA ARG A 141 9.30 0.67 28.75
C ARG A 141 10.83 0.47 28.72
N TRP A 142 11.56 1.55 28.44
CA TRP A 142 13.02 1.51 28.33
C TRP A 142 13.71 0.84 29.53
N ASP A 143 14.62 -0.08 29.23
CA ASP A 143 15.55 -0.66 30.19
C ASP A 143 16.99 -0.26 29.80
N PRO A 144 17.80 0.29 30.73
CA PRO A 144 19.12 0.85 30.42
C PRO A 144 20.18 -0.21 30.08
N VAL A 145 19.88 -1.49 30.28
CA VAL A 145 20.75 -2.62 29.90
C VAL A 145 20.23 -3.27 28.62
N LEU A 146 18.93 -3.57 28.56
CA LEU A 146 18.34 -4.31 27.43
C LEU A 146 18.21 -3.45 26.17
N GLY A 147 17.89 -2.16 26.30
CA GLY A 147 17.74 -1.25 25.16
C GLY A 147 19.03 -1.11 24.34
N PRO A 148 20.18 -0.79 24.95
CA PRO A 148 21.45 -0.75 24.25
C PRO A 148 21.90 -2.10 23.66
N ASP A 149 21.66 -3.21 24.36
CA ASP A 149 21.97 -4.56 23.86
C ASP A 149 21.13 -4.91 22.62
N GLN A 150 19.82 -4.60 22.65
CA GLN A 150 18.93 -4.77 21.49
C GLN A 150 19.43 -3.94 20.30
N ALA A 151 19.78 -2.67 20.53
CA ALA A 151 20.30 -1.81 19.47
C ALA A 151 21.59 -2.39 18.86
N GLU A 152 22.56 -2.78 19.69
CA GLU A 152 23.82 -3.36 19.22
C GLU A 152 23.60 -4.64 18.40
N GLU A 153 22.85 -5.60 18.93
CA GLU A 153 22.57 -6.87 18.24
C GLU A 153 21.80 -6.64 16.94
N MET A 154 20.81 -5.75 16.93
CA MET A 154 20.04 -5.44 15.73
C MET A 154 20.91 -4.86 14.61
N PHE A 155 21.74 -3.86 14.91
CA PHE A 155 22.67 -3.29 13.92
C PHE A 155 23.75 -4.29 13.49
N ARG A 156 24.23 -5.13 14.40
CA ARG A 156 25.23 -6.16 14.10
C ARG A 156 24.67 -7.25 13.17
N ILE A 157 23.45 -7.71 13.41
CA ILE A 157 22.83 -8.82 12.67
C ILE A 157 22.30 -8.33 11.31
N LEU A 158 21.55 -7.23 11.30
CA LEU A 158 20.89 -6.74 10.08
C LEU A 158 21.87 -5.96 9.18
N GLY A 159 22.86 -5.27 9.76
CA GLY A 159 23.89 -4.56 9.02
C GLY A 159 23.32 -3.67 7.91
N ARG A 160 23.72 -3.93 6.66
CA ARG A 160 23.27 -3.19 5.46
C ARG A 160 21.77 -3.32 5.16
N ASN A 161 21.11 -4.34 5.73
CA ASN A 161 19.70 -4.61 5.52
C ASN A 161 18.82 -3.78 6.46
N LEU A 162 19.39 -3.11 7.49
CA LEU A 162 18.66 -2.15 8.32
C LEU A 162 18.73 -0.75 7.68
N VAL A 163 17.56 -0.20 7.32
CA VAL A 163 17.45 1.20 6.86
C VAL A 163 17.63 2.14 8.05
N ALA A 164 16.89 1.87 9.13
CA ALA A 164 16.90 2.66 10.34
C ALA A 164 16.28 1.88 11.50
N ALA A 165 16.61 2.27 12.73
CA ALA A 165 15.87 1.86 13.92
C ALA A 165 14.73 2.84 14.20
N GLU A 166 13.64 2.35 14.77
CA GLU A 166 12.56 3.17 15.35
C GLU A 166 12.70 3.18 16.87
N CYS A 167 12.61 4.36 17.50
CA CYS A 167 12.74 4.51 18.95
C CYS A 167 11.35 4.69 19.57
N GLY A 168 10.69 3.57 19.83
CA GLY A 168 9.29 3.48 20.23
C GLY A 168 8.32 3.55 19.05
N ASN A 169 7.05 3.33 19.34
CA ASN A 169 5.94 3.39 18.41
C ASN A 169 4.78 4.23 18.96
N GLU A 170 4.23 5.12 18.14
CA GLU A 170 3.10 6.00 18.47
C GLU A 170 3.27 6.73 19.82
N PRO A 171 4.40 7.41 20.08
CA PRO A 171 4.69 7.99 21.39
C PRO A 171 3.72 9.11 21.78
N ASP A 172 3.07 9.73 20.80
CA ASP A 172 2.01 10.73 20.98
C ASP A 172 0.71 10.14 21.54
N GLN A 173 0.59 8.81 21.63
CA GLN A 173 -0.52 8.11 22.26
C GLN A 173 -0.19 7.44 23.59
N TRP A 174 1.07 7.46 24.05
CA TRP A 174 1.48 6.75 25.26
C TRP A 174 0.73 7.18 26.52
N ALA A 175 0.41 8.47 26.66
CA ALA A 175 -0.42 9.00 27.74
C ALA A 175 -1.84 8.41 27.73
N GLN A 176 -2.48 8.40 26.56
CA GLN A 176 -3.85 7.92 26.38
C GLN A 176 -3.96 6.39 26.56
N ARG A 177 -2.86 5.68 26.28
CA ARG A 177 -2.73 4.22 26.41
C ARG A 177 -2.26 3.77 27.80
N GLY A 178 -1.96 4.72 28.70
CA GLY A 178 -1.54 4.43 30.08
C GLY A 178 -0.09 3.97 30.23
N TYR A 179 0.77 4.15 29.21
CA TYR A 179 2.21 3.84 29.32
C TYR A 179 2.98 4.96 30.02
N LYS A 180 2.47 6.20 29.93
CA LYS A 180 3.06 7.39 30.53
C LYS A 180 1.97 8.22 31.22
N PRO A 181 2.33 9.18 32.11
CA PRO A 181 1.36 10.08 32.73
C PRO A 181 0.53 10.86 31.72
N THR A 182 -0.67 11.30 32.10
CA THR A 182 -1.57 12.08 31.22
C THR A 182 -1.00 13.44 30.78
N THR A 183 0.00 13.95 31.50
CA THR A 183 0.73 15.18 31.17
C THR A 183 1.89 14.97 30.20
N TYR A 184 2.17 13.74 29.79
CA TYR A 184 3.31 13.42 28.93
C TYR A 184 3.19 14.14 27.58
N ALA A 185 4.21 14.92 27.25
CA ALA A 185 4.25 15.76 26.06
C ALA A 185 5.55 15.54 25.27
N TYR A 186 5.65 16.20 24.12
CA TYR A 186 6.81 16.10 23.23
C TYR A 186 8.16 16.30 23.95
N ALA A 187 8.24 17.24 24.89
CA ALA A 187 9.48 17.50 25.63
C ALA A 187 9.91 16.32 26.53
N ASP A 188 8.96 15.52 27.01
CA ASP A 188 9.23 14.31 27.78
C ASP A 188 9.62 13.16 26.86
N TYR A 189 8.87 12.99 25.75
CA TYR A 189 9.25 12.05 24.70
C TYR A 189 10.66 12.30 24.19
N ARG A 190 11.06 13.54 23.94
CA ARG A 190 12.41 13.84 23.45
C ARG A 190 13.50 13.37 24.43
N LYS A 191 13.26 13.42 25.74
CA LYS A 191 14.20 12.90 26.76
C LYS A 191 14.26 11.37 26.72
N ASP A 192 13.12 10.70 26.66
CA ASP A 192 13.03 9.24 26.58
C ASP A 192 13.58 8.71 25.24
N TRP A 193 13.35 9.44 24.15
CA TRP A 193 13.87 9.12 22.83
C TRP A 193 15.40 9.27 22.77
N ALA A 194 15.96 10.26 23.47
CA ALA A 194 17.39 10.52 23.48
C ALA A 194 18.22 9.34 24.03
N VAL A 195 17.67 8.53 24.94
CA VAL A 195 18.40 7.34 25.44
C VAL A 195 18.51 6.24 24.38
N CYS A 196 17.46 6.02 23.59
CA CYS A 196 17.51 5.14 22.42
C CYS A 196 18.42 5.72 21.33
N ALA A 197 18.31 7.02 21.05
CA ALA A 197 19.13 7.69 20.05
C ALA A 197 20.63 7.68 20.37
N ALA A 198 21.00 7.68 21.67
CA ALA A 198 22.37 7.51 22.11
C ALA A 198 22.90 6.09 21.82
N ALA A 199 22.07 5.06 22.00
CA ALA A 199 22.43 3.68 21.69
C ALA A 199 22.55 3.40 20.17
N VAL A 200 21.70 4.04 19.37
CA VAL A 200 21.65 3.85 17.91
C VAL A 200 22.72 4.66 17.16
N GLY A 201 22.94 5.92 17.57
CA GLY A 201 23.86 6.85 16.93
C GLY A 201 23.23 7.74 15.85
N ASN A 202 24.09 8.47 15.12
CA ASN A 202 23.65 9.51 14.18
C ASN A 202 23.21 8.95 12.83
N ASN A 203 22.27 9.63 12.16
CA ASN A 203 21.74 9.32 10.84
C ASN A 203 21.33 7.85 10.66
N ARG A 204 20.64 7.30 11.67
CA ARG A 204 20.31 5.87 11.78
C ARG A 204 18.90 5.62 12.31
N ILE A 205 18.12 6.67 12.54
CA ILE A 205 16.80 6.59 13.16
C ILE A 205 15.73 7.03 12.16
N ALA A 206 14.67 6.23 12.08
CA ALA A 206 13.38 6.59 11.52
C ALA A 206 12.49 6.98 12.70
N GLY A 207 11.80 8.12 12.61
CA GLY A 207 10.95 8.56 13.69
C GLY A 207 10.28 9.89 13.38
N PRO A 208 9.42 10.39 14.29
CA PRO A 208 9.10 9.81 15.60
C PRO A 208 8.08 8.67 15.59
N ASP A 209 7.62 8.20 14.42
CA ASP A 209 6.64 7.10 14.34
C ASP A 209 5.31 7.47 15.02
N THR A 210 4.82 8.70 14.80
CA THR A 210 3.58 9.20 15.42
C THR A 210 2.35 8.53 14.85
N ALA A 211 1.32 8.32 15.67
CA ALA A 211 0.09 7.60 15.32
C ALA A 211 -0.76 8.23 14.20
N GLY A 212 -0.44 9.44 13.80
CA GLY A 212 -1.12 10.14 12.73
C GLY A 212 -0.36 11.37 12.27
N THR A 213 -1.03 12.18 11.46
CA THR A 213 -0.46 13.35 10.78
C THR A 213 -0.79 14.68 11.47
N THR A 214 -1.60 14.67 12.52
CA THR A 214 -2.10 15.87 13.20
C THR A 214 -1.16 16.39 14.29
N SER A 215 -0.28 15.54 14.81
CA SER A 215 0.68 15.90 15.85
C SER A 215 1.84 16.72 15.28
N SER A 216 2.31 17.73 16.02
CA SER A 216 3.51 18.50 15.66
C SER A 216 4.82 17.77 15.99
N TRP A 217 4.76 16.60 16.62
CA TRP A 217 5.94 15.91 17.16
C TRP A 217 6.92 15.51 16.06
N ALA A 218 6.44 15.10 14.88
CA ALA A 218 7.30 14.80 13.74
C ALA A 218 8.06 16.04 13.25
N ALA A 219 7.35 17.16 13.06
CA ALA A 219 7.99 18.41 12.66
C ALA A 219 8.99 18.91 13.72
N ASN A 220 8.66 18.78 15.01
CA ASN A 220 9.54 19.17 16.09
C ASN A 220 10.78 18.28 16.16
N LEU A 221 10.64 16.95 16.08
CA LEU A 221 11.80 16.04 16.11
C LEU A 221 12.70 16.23 14.90
N ALA A 222 12.14 16.46 13.71
CA ALA A 222 12.90 16.79 12.51
C ALA A 222 13.80 18.02 12.74
N LYS A 223 13.27 19.06 13.39
CA LYS A 223 13.99 20.30 13.67
C LYS A 223 15.00 20.15 14.81
N ASP A 224 14.60 19.47 15.87
CA ASP A 224 15.35 19.41 17.13
C ASP A 224 16.50 18.39 17.09
N GLU A 225 16.35 17.31 16.30
CA GLU A 225 17.23 16.14 16.33
C GLU A 225 17.65 15.66 14.92
N ARG A 226 17.68 16.57 13.94
CA ARG A 226 17.99 16.27 12.52
C ARG A 226 19.15 15.31 12.34
N ASP A 227 20.27 15.51 13.05
CA ASP A 227 21.52 14.76 12.82
C ASP A 227 21.42 13.28 13.21
N LYS A 228 20.40 12.92 13.99
CA LYS A 228 20.10 11.54 14.38
C LYS A 228 19.23 10.82 13.37
N LEU A 229 18.38 11.57 12.67
CA LEU A 229 17.39 11.03 11.75
C LEU A 229 18.01 10.74 10.38
N SER A 230 17.74 9.54 9.86
CA SER A 230 17.92 9.20 8.44
C SER A 230 16.62 9.37 7.65
N MET A 231 15.47 9.33 8.34
CA MET A 231 14.15 9.43 7.74
C MET A 231 13.16 10.00 8.75
N LEU A 232 12.27 10.87 8.28
CA LEU A 232 11.10 11.28 9.04
C LEU A 232 9.97 10.29 8.79
N THR A 233 9.25 9.90 9.85
CA THR A 233 8.15 8.95 9.72
C THR A 233 6.92 9.32 10.54
N VAL A 234 5.76 8.88 10.02
CA VAL A 234 4.42 9.09 10.58
C VAL A 234 3.49 7.97 10.12
N HIS A 235 2.46 7.68 10.89
CA HIS A 235 1.40 6.77 10.49
C HIS A 235 0.27 7.48 9.74
N GLN A 236 -0.51 6.73 8.96
CA GLN A 236 -1.73 7.26 8.35
C GLN A 236 -2.82 6.21 8.10
N TYR A 237 -4.01 6.50 8.62
CA TYR A 237 -5.25 5.77 8.34
C TYR A 237 -6.34 6.73 7.88
N PRO A 238 -6.39 7.09 6.58
CA PRO A 238 -7.10 8.28 6.11
C PRO A 238 -8.64 8.09 6.11
N ALA A 239 -9.10 6.86 5.98
CA ALA A 239 -10.51 6.50 6.01
C ALA A 239 -10.91 6.18 7.45
N GLY A 240 -11.71 7.03 8.10
CA GLY A 240 -12.09 6.85 9.51
C GLY A 240 -12.88 5.57 9.80
N ALA A 241 -13.26 5.33 11.07
CA ALA A 241 -13.89 4.08 11.51
C ALA A 241 -15.26 3.75 10.89
N THR A 242 -15.94 4.71 10.26
CA THR A 242 -17.27 4.53 9.64
C THR A 242 -17.21 4.55 8.12
N THR A 243 -16.04 4.32 7.53
CA THR A 243 -15.83 4.36 6.08
C THR A 243 -16.65 3.28 5.37
N THR A 244 -17.19 3.63 4.21
CA THR A 244 -17.82 2.70 3.25
C THR A 244 -16.97 2.58 1.98
N ILE A 245 -17.24 1.60 1.12
CA ILE A 245 -16.54 1.46 -0.18
C ILE A 245 -16.63 2.74 -1.03
N PRO A 246 -17.80 3.37 -1.23
CA PRO A 246 -17.88 4.64 -1.95
C PRO A 246 -17.00 5.74 -1.36
N THR A 247 -16.95 5.86 -0.02
CA THR A 247 -16.08 6.81 0.66
C THR A 247 -14.60 6.47 0.48
N LEU A 248 -14.24 5.19 0.55
CA LEU A 248 -12.85 4.72 0.37
C LEU A 248 -12.29 5.06 -1.02
N LEU A 249 -13.14 5.02 -2.04
CA LEU A 249 -12.73 5.26 -3.43
C LEU A 249 -12.99 6.70 -3.90
N SER A 250 -13.50 7.57 -3.03
CA SER A 250 -13.99 8.89 -3.43
C SER A 250 -12.86 9.88 -3.77
N PRO A 251 -13.13 10.87 -4.65
CA PRO A 251 -12.20 11.98 -4.90
C PRO A 251 -11.86 12.81 -3.65
N GLU A 252 -12.78 12.91 -2.70
CA GLU A 252 -12.59 13.64 -1.44
C GLU A 252 -11.55 12.93 -0.56
N LEU A 253 -11.65 11.61 -0.40
CA LEU A 253 -10.65 10.86 0.38
C LEU A 253 -9.29 10.89 -0.31
N HIS A 254 -9.27 10.74 -1.64
CA HIS A 254 -8.07 10.91 -2.45
C HIS A 254 -7.42 12.28 -2.19
N THR A 255 -8.17 13.38 -2.15
CA THR A 255 -7.60 14.71 -1.86
C THR A 255 -7.11 14.80 -0.41
N LYS A 256 -7.90 14.28 0.53
CA LYS A 256 -7.65 14.34 1.97
C LYS A 256 -6.32 13.68 2.37
N GLN A 257 -6.05 12.48 1.87
CA GLN A 257 -4.89 11.69 2.31
C GLN A 257 -3.54 12.39 2.02
N LEU A 258 -3.38 13.08 0.89
CA LEU A 258 -2.15 13.85 0.62
C LEU A 258 -2.13 15.18 1.40
N MET A 259 -3.27 15.87 1.50
CA MET A 259 -3.38 17.13 2.23
C MET A 259 -2.96 16.98 3.70
N GLU A 260 -3.38 15.90 4.35
CA GLU A 260 -3.03 15.60 5.74
C GLU A 260 -1.52 15.43 5.96
N LEU A 261 -0.78 14.96 4.96
CA LEU A 261 0.67 14.77 5.05
C LEU A 261 1.47 16.04 4.74
N GLN A 262 0.84 17.08 4.18
CA GLN A 262 1.54 18.27 3.73
C GLN A 262 2.38 18.98 4.82
N PRO A 263 1.91 19.11 6.08
CA PRO A 263 2.73 19.69 7.15
C PRO A 263 4.01 18.90 7.41
N THR A 264 3.91 17.57 7.50
CA THR A 264 5.05 16.67 7.72
C THR A 264 5.99 16.64 6.51
N LEU A 265 5.46 16.64 5.28
CA LEU A 265 6.24 16.77 4.05
C LEU A 265 7.05 18.06 4.03
N ASN A 266 6.46 19.18 4.45
CA ASN A 266 7.16 20.46 4.53
C ASN A 266 8.28 20.43 5.59
N ALA A 267 8.03 19.82 6.75
CA ALA A 267 9.05 19.65 7.79
C ALA A 267 10.21 18.76 7.31
N ALA A 268 9.92 17.63 6.66
CA ALA A 268 10.93 16.75 6.09
C ALA A 268 11.79 17.47 5.05
N LYS A 269 11.16 18.20 4.11
CA LYS A 269 11.85 19.01 3.09
C LYS A 269 12.74 20.09 3.71
N ALA A 270 12.25 20.79 4.75
CA ALA A 270 13.03 21.83 5.43
C ALA A 270 14.31 21.29 6.09
N GLN A 271 14.32 20.00 6.44
CA GLN A 271 15.47 19.33 7.07
C GLN A 271 16.22 18.39 6.12
N ASN A 272 15.86 18.38 4.83
CA ASN A 272 16.41 17.48 3.81
C ASN A 272 16.35 15.99 4.23
N LEU A 273 15.23 15.59 4.83
CA LEU A 273 14.92 14.21 5.19
C LEU A 273 13.89 13.61 4.21
N PRO A 274 14.01 12.33 3.85
CA PRO A 274 12.90 11.62 3.24
C PRO A 274 11.75 11.50 4.26
N LEU A 275 10.51 11.53 3.77
CA LEU A 275 9.32 11.18 4.55
C LEU A 275 8.82 9.81 4.11
N ARG A 276 8.61 8.90 5.05
CA ARG A 276 7.93 7.62 4.81
C ARG A 276 6.70 7.51 5.71
N VAL A 277 5.62 6.96 5.16
CA VAL A 277 4.46 6.56 5.97
C VAL A 277 4.66 5.09 6.33
N ASP A 278 5.36 4.83 7.42
CA ASP A 278 5.87 3.53 7.87
C ASP A 278 4.84 2.67 8.61
N GLU A 279 3.65 3.21 8.85
CA GLU A 279 2.45 2.43 9.13
C GLU A 279 1.23 3.08 8.47
N ALA A 280 0.66 2.40 7.48
CA ALA A 280 -0.54 2.88 6.81
C ALA A 280 -1.51 1.75 6.50
N ASN A 281 -2.80 2.07 6.51
CA ASN A 281 -3.80 1.28 5.81
C ASN A 281 -5.09 2.10 5.62
N SER A 282 -6.12 1.49 5.03
CA SER A 282 -7.41 2.13 4.77
C SER A 282 -7.98 2.83 6.02
N THR A 283 -8.11 2.10 7.13
CA THR A 283 -8.67 2.56 8.40
C THR A 283 -7.96 1.88 9.57
N TYR A 284 -7.99 2.51 10.75
CA TYR A 284 -7.29 2.03 11.95
C TYR A 284 -8.00 0.82 12.59
N SER A 285 -7.52 0.36 13.75
CA SER A 285 -8.13 -0.74 14.53
C SER A 285 -8.29 -2.06 13.77
N GLY A 286 -7.39 -2.37 12.83
CA GLY A 286 -7.41 -3.63 12.10
C GLY A 286 -8.27 -3.64 10.84
N GLY A 287 -8.93 -2.53 10.50
CA GLY A 287 -9.76 -2.44 9.30
C GLY A 287 -11.25 -2.67 9.54
N ILE A 288 -12.06 -2.39 8.52
CA ILE A 288 -13.52 -2.59 8.54
C ILE A 288 -13.87 -3.81 7.67
N ASP A 289 -14.64 -4.75 8.23
CA ASP A 289 -15.18 -5.87 7.48
C ASP A 289 -16.18 -5.37 6.41
N GLY A 290 -16.09 -5.89 5.19
CA GLY A 290 -16.88 -5.39 4.06
C GLY A 290 -16.27 -4.20 3.34
N VAL A 291 -15.13 -3.67 3.80
CA VAL A 291 -14.43 -2.55 3.17
C VAL A 291 -12.94 -2.85 3.00
N SER A 292 -12.21 -3.02 4.10
CA SER A 292 -10.76 -3.19 4.08
C SER A 292 -10.31 -4.54 3.51
N ASN A 293 -11.13 -5.58 3.70
CA ASN A 293 -10.88 -6.93 3.21
C ASN A 293 -11.52 -7.20 1.83
N LYS A 294 -11.99 -6.17 1.11
CA LYS A 294 -12.68 -6.31 -0.19
C LYS A 294 -11.85 -5.75 -1.33
N TYR A 295 -12.22 -6.07 -2.56
CA TYR A 295 -11.55 -5.67 -3.79
C TYR A 295 -11.36 -4.15 -3.91
N ALA A 296 -12.28 -3.35 -3.36
CA ALA A 296 -12.11 -1.92 -3.24
C ALA A 296 -10.77 -1.50 -2.60
N SER A 297 -10.23 -2.26 -1.64
CA SER A 297 -8.93 -1.96 -1.02
C SER A 297 -7.74 -2.17 -1.97
N ALA A 298 -7.87 -3.00 -3.01
CA ALA A 298 -6.87 -3.13 -4.07
C ALA A 298 -6.77 -1.85 -4.91
N LEU A 299 -7.91 -1.31 -5.34
CA LEU A 299 -7.97 -0.05 -6.09
C LEU A 299 -7.48 1.12 -5.23
N TRP A 300 -7.95 1.20 -3.98
CA TRP A 300 -7.50 2.21 -3.03
C TRP A 300 -5.99 2.13 -2.77
N GLY A 301 -5.45 0.94 -2.46
CA GLY A 301 -4.04 0.78 -2.12
C GLY A 301 -3.11 1.17 -3.27
N MET A 302 -3.50 0.87 -4.52
CA MET A 302 -2.76 1.31 -5.71
C MET A 302 -2.83 2.83 -5.90
N ASP A 303 -4.02 3.43 -5.78
CA ASP A 303 -4.20 4.88 -5.90
C ASP A 303 -3.43 5.63 -4.81
N TYR A 304 -3.55 5.16 -3.56
CA TYR A 304 -2.85 5.69 -2.38
C TYR A 304 -1.34 5.70 -2.59
N ALA A 305 -0.77 4.57 -3.01
CA ALA A 305 0.66 4.47 -3.21
C ALA A 305 1.16 5.43 -4.31
N LEU A 306 0.50 5.44 -5.47
CA LEU A 306 0.92 6.28 -6.59
C LEU A 306 0.74 7.78 -6.28
N GLN A 307 -0.35 8.16 -5.61
CA GLN A 307 -0.59 9.54 -5.24
C GLN A 307 0.46 10.06 -4.24
N LEU A 308 0.74 9.30 -3.18
CA LEU A 308 1.71 9.73 -2.18
C LEU A 308 3.13 9.82 -2.76
N ALA A 309 3.52 8.86 -3.60
CA ALA A 309 4.80 8.92 -4.32
C ALA A 309 4.89 10.18 -5.19
N GLN A 310 3.84 10.48 -5.97
CA GLN A 310 3.79 11.67 -6.81
C GLN A 310 3.83 12.96 -5.96
N GLY A 311 3.20 12.96 -4.79
CA GLY A 311 3.22 14.04 -3.80
C GLY A 311 4.57 14.26 -3.10
N GLY A 312 5.53 13.37 -3.31
CA GLY A 312 6.89 13.48 -2.77
C GLY A 312 7.15 12.71 -1.47
N VAL A 313 6.23 11.83 -1.07
CA VAL A 313 6.51 10.81 -0.05
C VAL A 313 7.54 9.84 -0.63
N SER A 314 8.50 9.40 0.18
CA SER A 314 9.60 8.51 -0.22
C SER A 314 9.24 7.03 -0.11
N GLY A 315 8.20 6.68 0.65
CA GLY A 315 7.65 5.34 0.69
C GLY A 315 6.47 5.17 1.64
N ILE A 316 5.86 4.00 1.59
CA ILE A 316 4.78 3.57 2.46
C ILE A 316 5.04 2.14 2.96
N ASN A 317 4.58 1.81 4.16
CA ASN A 317 4.43 0.45 4.62
C ASN A 317 2.97 0.15 4.93
N ILE A 318 2.37 -0.77 4.18
CA ILE A 318 1.01 -1.19 4.45
C ILE A 318 0.99 -2.16 5.64
N HIS A 319 0.31 -1.74 6.71
CA HIS A 319 0.26 -2.49 7.97
C HIS A 319 -0.67 -3.69 7.87
N GLY A 320 -0.31 -4.77 8.56
CA GLY A 320 -1.08 -6.00 8.63
C GLY A 320 -0.74 -6.79 9.89
N GLY A 321 -1.47 -7.90 10.06
CA GLY A 321 -1.13 -8.91 11.06
C GLY A 321 -1.25 -10.29 10.43
N LEU A 322 -0.44 -11.22 10.92
CA LEU A 322 -0.43 -12.60 10.44
C LEU A 322 -1.34 -13.45 11.34
N GLY A 323 -2.11 -14.32 10.69
CA GLY A 323 -3.14 -15.13 11.34
C GLY A 323 -4.09 -15.71 10.32
N VAL A 324 -5.15 -16.37 10.79
CA VAL A 324 -6.22 -16.85 9.91
C VAL A 324 -7.02 -15.65 9.38
N CYS A 325 -7.25 -15.63 8.07
CA CYS A 325 -8.00 -14.58 7.41
C CYS A 325 -9.38 -14.41 8.01
N ASN A 326 -9.76 -13.17 8.30
CA ASN A 326 -11.08 -12.81 8.83
C ASN A 326 -11.40 -13.42 10.21
N GLU A 327 -10.41 -13.94 10.93
CA GLU A 327 -10.54 -14.36 12.33
C GLU A 327 -9.84 -13.35 13.27
N PRO A 328 -10.22 -13.32 14.57
CA PRO A 328 -9.47 -12.55 15.55
C PRO A 328 -8.06 -13.10 15.72
N ILE A 329 -7.08 -12.20 15.84
CA ILE A 329 -5.73 -12.57 16.27
C ILE A 329 -5.70 -12.70 17.81
N TRP A 330 -4.51 -12.97 18.36
CA TRP A 330 -4.28 -13.26 19.78
C TRP A 330 -4.90 -12.26 20.78
N ASN A 331 -5.14 -11.00 20.38
CA ASN A 331 -5.73 -9.95 21.23
C ASN A 331 -7.25 -9.79 21.05
N GLY A 332 -7.91 -10.71 20.35
CA GLY A 332 -9.34 -10.66 20.07
C GLY A 332 -9.75 -9.63 19.00
N LYS A 333 -8.80 -8.91 18.39
CA LYS A 333 -9.06 -7.97 17.30
C LYS A 333 -8.89 -8.64 15.94
N PHE A 334 -9.57 -8.12 14.93
CA PHE A 334 -9.42 -8.58 13.55
C PHE A 334 -8.33 -7.80 12.82
N GLN A 335 -7.74 -8.40 11.78
CA GLN A 335 -6.78 -7.76 10.87
C GLN A 335 -7.30 -7.80 9.42
N ARG A 336 -8.45 -7.17 9.18
CA ARG A 336 -9.18 -7.16 7.90
C ARG A 336 -8.40 -6.53 6.76
N TYR A 337 -7.52 -5.59 7.07
CA TYR A 337 -6.76 -4.86 6.06
C TYR A 337 -5.42 -5.51 5.67
N THR A 338 -5.11 -6.69 6.24
CA THR A 338 -3.79 -7.30 6.09
C THR A 338 -3.52 -7.65 4.62
N PRO A 339 -2.32 -7.43 4.09
CA PRO A 339 -1.99 -7.79 2.71
C PRO A 339 -2.02 -9.29 2.44
N PHE A 340 -1.78 -10.13 3.44
CA PHE A 340 -1.90 -11.58 3.33
C PHE A 340 -2.13 -12.24 4.69
N CYS A 341 -2.75 -13.41 4.66
CA CYS A 341 -3.11 -14.19 5.84
C CYS A 341 -3.30 -15.66 5.48
N ALA A 342 -3.38 -16.52 6.48
CA ALA A 342 -3.56 -17.96 6.30
C ALA A 342 -5.04 -18.29 6.09
N VAL A 343 -5.34 -19.30 5.27
CA VAL A 343 -6.74 -19.72 5.05
C VAL A 343 -7.29 -20.50 6.24
N THR A 344 -6.42 -21.26 6.91
CA THR A 344 -6.77 -22.10 8.06
C THR A 344 -5.71 -21.99 9.15
N LYS A 345 -6.01 -22.49 10.35
CA LYS A 345 -5.01 -22.56 11.43
C LYS A 345 -3.82 -23.46 11.08
N ALA A 346 -4.05 -24.53 10.32
CA ALA A 346 -2.96 -25.38 9.85
C ALA A 346 -2.03 -24.61 8.89
N ASP A 347 -2.62 -23.81 8.00
CA ASP A 347 -1.86 -22.93 7.09
C ASP A 347 -1.10 -21.84 7.86
N GLU A 348 -1.68 -21.29 8.94
CA GLU A 348 -1.00 -20.31 9.79
C GLU A 348 0.25 -20.92 10.46
N LEU A 349 0.10 -22.10 11.06
CA LEU A 349 1.21 -22.82 11.70
C LEU A 349 2.30 -23.22 10.69
N ALA A 350 1.92 -23.49 9.44
CA ALA A 350 2.83 -23.79 8.36
C ALA A 350 3.33 -22.54 7.61
N GLN A 351 2.92 -21.33 8.00
CA GLN A 351 3.20 -20.06 7.31
C GLN A 351 2.89 -20.08 5.80
N VAL A 352 1.77 -20.72 5.44
CA VAL A 352 1.22 -20.72 4.08
C VAL A 352 0.14 -19.64 4.00
N TYR A 353 0.40 -18.59 3.24
CA TYR A 353 -0.47 -17.43 3.16
C TYR A 353 -1.13 -17.29 1.79
N LYS A 354 -2.37 -16.81 1.77
CA LYS A 354 -3.02 -16.28 0.56
C LYS A 354 -2.87 -14.77 0.50
N ALA A 355 -2.80 -14.20 -0.70
CA ALA A 355 -2.87 -12.77 -0.90
C ALA A 355 -4.31 -12.25 -0.68
N MET A 356 -4.43 -11.18 0.10
CA MET A 356 -5.67 -10.41 0.28
C MET A 356 -5.78 -9.32 -0.79
N PRO A 357 -6.96 -8.72 -1.03
CA PRO A 357 -7.18 -7.79 -2.14
C PRO A 357 -6.14 -6.68 -2.29
N ILE A 358 -5.79 -6.00 -1.19
CA ILE A 358 -4.82 -4.89 -1.19
C ILE A 358 -3.46 -5.30 -1.77
N TYR A 359 -3.03 -6.56 -1.58
CA TYR A 359 -1.76 -7.07 -2.12
C TYR A 359 -1.68 -6.93 -3.65
N TYR A 360 -2.78 -7.15 -4.37
CA TYR A 360 -2.82 -7.01 -5.82
C TYR A 360 -2.66 -5.55 -6.25
N GLY A 361 -3.22 -4.61 -5.50
CA GLY A 361 -3.02 -3.18 -5.74
C GLY A 361 -1.57 -2.74 -5.53
N LEU A 362 -0.93 -3.25 -4.47
CA LEU A 362 0.49 -3.05 -4.21
C LEU A 362 1.36 -3.69 -5.30
N TRP A 363 1.03 -4.90 -5.73
CA TRP A 363 1.70 -5.57 -6.83
C TRP A 363 1.57 -4.80 -8.16
N MET A 364 0.38 -4.28 -8.48
CA MET A 364 0.15 -3.44 -9.66
C MET A 364 0.98 -2.15 -9.61
N THR A 365 1.05 -1.51 -8.43
CA THR A 365 1.91 -0.33 -8.22
C THR A 365 3.37 -0.64 -8.56
N ARG A 366 3.87 -1.81 -8.16
CA ARG A 366 5.24 -2.25 -8.44
C ARG A 366 5.52 -2.41 -9.94
N GLN A 367 4.49 -2.70 -10.74
CA GLN A 367 4.65 -2.82 -12.20
C GLN A 367 4.94 -1.48 -12.89
N MET A 368 4.71 -0.35 -12.20
CA MET A 368 5.12 0.98 -12.67
C MET A 368 6.65 1.17 -12.69
N GLY A 369 7.41 0.35 -11.95
CA GLY A 369 8.87 0.46 -11.84
C GLY A 369 9.32 1.73 -11.11
N SER A 370 10.63 1.85 -10.86
CA SER A 370 11.20 3.10 -10.36
C SER A 370 11.45 4.09 -11.50
N GLY A 371 11.27 5.38 -11.23
CA GLY A 371 11.43 6.40 -12.26
C GLY A 371 10.96 7.78 -11.84
N ARG A 372 10.84 8.69 -12.81
CA ARG A 372 10.29 10.03 -12.58
C ARG A 372 8.84 10.08 -13.06
N PHE A 373 7.97 10.74 -12.32
CA PHE A 373 6.61 10.94 -12.79
C PHE A 373 6.60 11.88 -14.00
N LEU A 374 5.68 11.62 -14.92
CA LEU A 374 5.34 12.49 -16.02
C LEU A 374 4.01 13.14 -15.70
N PRO A 375 3.86 14.48 -15.83
CA PRO A 375 2.57 15.13 -15.65
C PRO A 375 1.52 14.53 -16.58
N VAL A 376 0.33 14.31 -16.04
CA VAL A 376 -0.82 13.75 -16.75
C VAL A 376 -1.95 14.76 -16.70
N ASN A 377 -2.50 15.09 -17.87
CA ASN A 377 -3.77 15.79 -17.99
C ASN A 377 -4.86 14.76 -18.30
N LEU A 378 -5.82 14.62 -17.39
CA LEU A 378 -6.97 13.72 -17.50
C LEU A 378 -8.25 14.56 -17.63
N THR A 379 -9.07 14.25 -18.64
CA THR A 379 -10.40 14.82 -18.81
C THR A 379 -11.42 13.69 -18.85
N THR A 380 -12.37 13.69 -17.91
CA THR A 380 -13.38 12.64 -17.74
C THR A 380 -14.48 13.08 -16.79
N ASP A 381 -15.68 12.50 -16.95
CA ASP A 381 -16.83 12.66 -16.03
C ASP A 381 -16.96 11.46 -15.07
N ARG A 382 -15.96 10.56 -15.03
CA ARG A 382 -15.95 9.34 -14.21
C ARG A 382 -14.95 9.46 -13.07
N ASN A 383 -15.09 8.62 -12.03
CA ASN A 383 -14.10 8.54 -10.96
C ASN A 383 -12.84 7.80 -11.45
N ILE A 384 -11.96 8.50 -12.14
CA ILE A 384 -10.73 7.96 -12.71
C ILE A 384 -9.52 8.73 -12.18
N THR A 385 -8.46 8.00 -11.84
CA THR A 385 -7.13 8.56 -11.61
C THR A 385 -6.15 7.98 -12.62
N ALA A 386 -5.13 8.76 -12.98
CA ALA A 386 -4.11 8.36 -13.94
C ALA A 386 -2.73 8.88 -13.54
N TYR A 387 -1.73 8.03 -13.69
CA TYR A 387 -0.33 8.33 -13.36
C TYR A 387 0.56 7.85 -14.49
N ALA A 388 1.64 8.58 -14.78
CA ALA A 388 2.64 8.15 -15.74
C ALA A 388 4.05 8.25 -15.14
N VAL A 389 4.88 7.25 -15.41
CA VAL A 389 6.27 7.19 -14.95
C VAL A 389 7.18 6.93 -16.14
N LYS A 390 8.23 7.75 -16.27
CA LYS A 390 9.39 7.43 -17.09
C LYS A 390 10.34 6.60 -16.23
N GLY A 391 10.35 5.30 -16.49
CA GLY A 391 11.16 4.34 -15.76
C GLY A 391 12.65 4.59 -15.95
N ASP A 392 13.43 4.26 -14.92
CA ASP A 392 14.90 4.29 -14.98
C ASP A 392 15.43 3.29 -16.03
N ASP A 393 14.62 2.29 -16.40
CA ASP A 393 14.87 1.34 -17.50
C ASP A 393 14.54 1.90 -18.90
N GLY A 394 14.18 3.19 -18.98
CA GLY A 394 13.87 3.88 -20.22
C GLY A 394 12.44 3.67 -20.74
N ARG A 395 11.62 2.79 -20.13
CA ARG A 395 10.23 2.59 -20.59
C ARG A 395 9.28 3.58 -19.93
N THR A 396 8.24 3.98 -20.66
CA THR A 396 7.14 4.78 -20.10
C THR A 396 6.03 3.84 -19.67
N ARG A 397 5.54 4.02 -18.44
CA ARG A 397 4.44 3.24 -17.88
C ARG A 397 3.32 4.15 -17.41
N ILE A 398 2.08 3.74 -17.64
CA ILE A 398 0.88 4.52 -17.33
C ILE A 398 -0.05 3.64 -16.50
N ALA A 399 -0.43 4.10 -15.32
CA ALA A 399 -1.49 3.52 -14.54
C ALA A 399 -2.78 4.30 -14.78
N VAL A 400 -3.91 3.60 -14.96
CA VAL A 400 -5.24 4.20 -14.99
C VAL A 400 -6.16 3.37 -14.12
N LEU A 401 -6.82 3.99 -13.15
CA LEU A 401 -7.75 3.34 -12.23
C LEU A 401 -9.13 3.94 -12.45
N GLN A 402 -10.13 3.11 -12.75
CA GLN A 402 -11.53 3.50 -12.77
C GLN A 402 -12.18 2.91 -11.52
N LYS A 403 -12.75 3.79 -10.70
CA LYS A 403 -13.21 3.51 -9.35
C LYS A 403 -14.73 3.60 -9.17
N ASP A 404 -15.51 3.71 -10.26
CA ASP A 404 -16.97 3.60 -10.16
C ASP A 404 -17.37 2.14 -9.86
N ASP A 405 -18.63 1.95 -9.50
CA ASP A 405 -19.20 0.62 -9.26
C ASP A 405 -19.05 -0.28 -10.50
N THR A 406 -18.72 -1.56 -10.29
CA THR A 406 -18.46 -2.55 -11.35
C THR A 406 -19.65 -2.80 -12.29
N SER A 407 -20.88 -2.44 -11.87
CA SER A 407 -22.08 -2.48 -12.73
C SER A 407 -22.16 -1.31 -13.72
N THR A 408 -21.34 -0.27 -13.56
CA THR A 408 -21.29 0.89 -14.45
C THR A 408 -20.71 0.50 -15.83
N ALA A 409 -21.19 1.15 -16.88
CA ALA A 409 -20.70 0.92 -18.23
C ALA A 409 -19.19 1.23 -18.35
N PRO A 410 -18.41 0.46 -19.15
CA PRO A 410 -17.00 0.75 -19.41
C PRO A 410 -16.79 2.12 -20.06
N VAL A 411 -15.67 2.77 -19.72
CA VAL A 411 -15.24 4.02 -20.35
C VAL A 411 -14.25 3.72 -21.47
N LYS A 412 -14.32 4.49 -22.56
CA LYS A 412 -13.29 4.46 -23.60
C LYS A 412 -12.12 5.34 -23.17
N LEU A 413 -10.93 4.79 -23.04
CA LEU A 413 -9.72 5.58 -22.87
C LEU A 413 -9.18 6.01 -24.24
N ASP A 414 -8.83 7.29 -24.35
CA ASP A 414 -8.03 7.83 -25.46
C ASP A 414 -6.75 8.45 -24.88
N ILE A 415 -5.64 7.71 -24.98
CA ILE A 415 -4.37 8.09 -24.36
C ILE A 415 -3.42 8.61 -25.43
N LYS A 416 -3.12 9.90 -25.39
CA LYS A 416 -2.15 10.57 -26.27
C LYS A 416 -0.74 10.31 -25.77
N VAL A 417 -0.03 9.42 -26.46
CA VAL A 417 1.33 8.98 -26.13
C VAL A 417 2.39 9.47 -27.14
N GLY A 418 1.94 10.08 -28.24
CA GLY A 418 2.80 10.58 -29.31
C GLY A 418 3.30 9.49 -30.26
N ASN A 419 3.93 9.90 -31.36
CA ASN A 419 4.25 9.02 -32.50
C ASN A 419 5.47 8.09 -32.29
N ARG A 420 6.07 8.10 -31.09
CA ARG A 420 7.28 7.32 -30.79
C ARG A 420 6.99 5.85 -30.48
N PHE A 421 5.76 5.53 -30.07
CA PHE A 421 5.38 4.19 -29.65
C PHE A 421 4.51 3.53 -30.72
N ARG A 422 4.71 2.23 -30.93
CA ARG A 422 3.90 1.40 -31.85
C ARG A 422 3.11 0.33 -31.14
N ASP A 423 3.63 -0.12 -30.00
CA ASP A 423 3.11 -1.24 -29.24
C ASP A 423 3.08 -0.87 -27.75
N ALA A 424 2.12 -1.42 -27.06
CA ALA A 424 1.97 -1.32 -25.62
C ALA A 424 1.59 -2.69 -25.05
N ARG A 425 1.97 -2.93 -23.81
CA ARG A 425 1.61 -4.11 -23.02
C ARG A 425 0.72 -3.70 -21.86
N VAL A 426 -0.44 -4.32 -21.72
CA VAL A 426 -1.44 -3.94 -20.72
C VAL A 426 -1.64 -5.07 -19.71
N LEU A 427 -1.39 -4.76 -18.44
CA LEU A 427 -1.84 -5.57 -17.30
C LEU A 427 -3.13 -4.97 -16.77
N THR A 428 -4.12 -5.80 -16.50
CA THR A 428 -5.43 -5.39 -16.00
C THR A 428 -5.71 -6.08 -14.67
N MET A 429 -6.04 -5.32 -13.65
CA MET A 429 -6.58 -5.79 -12.38
C MET A 429 -8.09 -5.61 -12.36
N THR A 430 -8.80 -6.67 -11.98
CA THR A 430 -10.28 -6.71 -11.91
C THR A 430 -10.74 -7.48 -10.68
N GLY A 431 -11.95 -7.17 -10.22
CA GLY A 431 -12.73 -8.00 -9.31
C GLY A 431 -14.14 -8.23 -9.87
N THR A 432 -14.91 -9.09 -9.22
CA THR A 432 -16.31 -9.39 -9.61
C THR A 432 -17.26 -8.26 -9.20
N ALA A 433 -17.08 -7.73 -7.98
CA ALA A 433 -17.71 -6.52 -7.48
C ALA A 433 -16.75 -5.80 -6.53
N LEU A 434 -16.93 -4.50 -6.31
CA LEU A 434 -16.10 -3.74 -5.35
C LEU A 434 -16.17 -4.32 -3.92
N ALA A 435 -17.31 -4.89 -3.55
CA ALA A 435 -17.58 -5.48 -2.24
C ALA A 435 -17.20 -6.97 -2.12
N ASP A 436 -16.72 -7.60 -3.20
CA ASP A 436 -16.24 -8.98 -3.16
C ASP A 436 -14.77 -9.05 -2.73
N GLU A 437 -14.32 -10.20 -2.23
CA GLU A 437 -12.90 -10.42 -1.96
C GLU A 437 -12.13 -10.79 -3.24
N ALA A 438 -12.80 -11.40 -4.22
CA ALA A 438 -12.16 -11.90 -5.44
C ALA A 438 -11.46 -10.77 -6.21
N THR A 439 -10.13 -10.90 -6.33
CA THR A 439 -9.26 -9.95 -7.01
C THR A 439 -8.29 -10.72 -7.89
N ALA A 440 -8.14 -10.31 -9.14
CA ALA A 440 -7.26 -10.97 -10.10
C ALA A 440 -6.54 -9.97 -11.00
N VAL A 441 -5.34 -10.35 -11.46
CA VAL A 441 -4.59 -9.63 -12.50
C VAL A 441 -4.50 -10.51 -13.73
N GLN A 442 -4.99 -10.02 -14.87
CA GLN A 442 -5.11 -10.80 -16.12
C GLN A 442 -5.81 -12.15 -15.87
N GLY A 443 -6.85 -12.15 -15.02
CA GLY A 443 -7.60 -13.35 -14.63
C GLY A 443 -6.85 -14.33 -13.72
N SER A 444 -5.63 -14.00 -13.28
CA SER A 444 -4.82 -14.85 -12.39
C SER A 444 -4.78 -14.31 -10.97
N THR A 445 -4.74 -15.23 -10.00
CA THR A 445 -4.55 -14.95 -8.56
C THR A 445 -3.17 -15.42 -8.10
N VAL A 446 -2.74 -14.98 -6.93
CA VAL A 446 -1.59 -15.58 -6.25
C VAL A 446 -1.97 -17.02 -5.88
N ASP A 447 -1.17 -17.99 -6.32
CA ASP A 447 -1.37 -19.41 -6.02
C ASP A 447 -0.90 -19.77 -4.59
N ARG A 448 -1.11 -21.02 -4.18
CA ARG A 448 -0.75 -21.48 -2.83
C ARG A 448 0.76 -21.47 -2.61
N GLU A 449 1.55 -21.57 -3.66
CA GLU A 449 3.01 -21.45 -3.65
C GLU A 449 3.47 -19.99 -3.60
N GLY A 450 2.54 -19.03 -3.52
CA GLY A 450 2.81 -17.60 -3.40
C GLY A 450 3.24 -16.95 -4.71
N GLN A 451 2.93 -17.53 -5.87
CA GLN A 451 3.29 -17.01 -7.19
C GLN A 451 2.10 -16.36 -7.90
N LEU A 452 2.33 -15.24 -8.59
CA LEU A 452 1.35 -14.63 -9.49
C LEU A 452 1.83 -14.72 -10.94
N LYS A 453 1.06 -15.39 -11.80
CA LYS A 453 1.40 -15.59 -13.22
C LYS A 453 0.50 -14.74 -14.12
N ALA A 454 0.71 -13.42 -14.14
CA ALA A 454 -0.01 -12.51 -15.02
C ALA A 454 0.79 -12.21 -16.30
N ARG A 455 0.17 -12.41 -17.47
CA ARG A 455 0.76 -12.06 -18.77
C ARG A 455 0.01 -10.87 -19.39
N PRO A 456 0.70 -9.78 -19.75
CA PRO A 456 0.03 -8.63 -20.33
C PRO A 456 -0.46 -8.89 -21.75
N ASP A 457 -1.54 -8.23 -22.13
CA ASP A 457 -2.05 -8.20 -23.49
C ASP A 457 -1.26 -7.19 -24.34
N ASN A 458 -1.02 -7.51 -25.62
CA ASN A 458 -0.40 -6.58 -26.56
C ASN A 458 -1.46 -5.71 -27.24
N VAL A 459 -1.27 -4.40 -27.23
CA VAL A 459 -2.16 -3.43 -27.84
C VAL A 459 -1.38 -2.51 -28.78
N ARG A 460 -1.96 -2.18 -29.93
CA ARG A 460 -1.34 -1.29 -30.92
C ARG A 460 -1.57 0.17 -30.58
N VAL A 461 -0.52 0.97 -30.66
CA VAL A 461 -0.60 2.43 -30.68
C VAL A 461 -0.81 2.87 -32.13
N ARG A 462 -1.85 3.67 -32.39
CA ARG A 462 -2.20 4.15 -33.73
C ARG A 462 -2.25 5.67 -33.73
N ASN A 463 -1.56 6.29 -34.69
CA ASN A 463 -1.53 7.75 -34.85
C ASN A 463 -1.20 8.49 -33.54
N GLY A 464 -0.20 7.96 -32.80
CA GLY A 464 0.24 8.50 -31.51
C GLY A 464 -0.77 8.40 -30.37
N SER A 465 -1.83 7.61 -30.54
CA SER A 465 -2.86 7.38 -29.52
C SER A 465 -3.03 5.89 -29.23
N LEU A 466 -3.25 5.57 -27.96
CA LEU A 466 -3.66 4.24 -27.51
C LEU A 466 -5.12 4.32 -27.08
N ALA A 467 -5.98 3.48 -27.66
CA ALA A 467 -7.38 3.39 -27.29
C ALA A 467 -7.69 2.01 -26.70
N LEU A 468 -8.35 1.99 -25.54
CA LEU A 468 -8.82 0.77 -24.89
C LEU A 468 -10.14 1.03 -24.14
N ASN A 469 -10.93 -0.01 -23.94
CA ASN A 469 -12.08 0.05 -23.04
C ASN A 469 -11.64 -0.34 -21.63
N LEU A 470 -11.83 0.56 -20.67
CA LEU A 470 -11.55 0.31 -19.26
C LEU A 470 -12.88 -0.01 -18.55
N LYS A 471 -12.97 -1.21 -17.98
CA LYS A 471 -14.16 -1.64 -17.23
C LYS A 471 -14.32 -0.81 -15.97
N ALA A 472 -15.56 -0.67 -15.49
CA ALA A 472 -15.76 -0.06 -14.19
C ALA A 472 -15.21 -0.93 -13.05
N GLY A 473 -14.72 -0.30 -11.98
CA GLY A 473 -14.04 -0.98 -10.88
C GLY A 473 -12.81 -1.76 -11.33
N SER A 474 -11.96 -1.17 -12.18
CA SER A 474 -10.75 -1.84 -12.68
C SER A 474 -9.55 -0.91 -12.75
N ALA A 475 -8.36 -1.49 -12.77
CA ALA A 475 -7.11 -0.75 -12.95
C ALA A 475 -6.27 -1.38 -14.03
N VAL A 476 -5.52 -0.57 -14.77
CA VAL A 476 -4.54 -1.04 -15.76
C VAL A 476 -3.17 -0.44 -15.51
N VAL A 477 -2.12 -1.22 -15.80
CA VAL A 477 -0.76 -0.72 -16.00
C VAL A 477 -0.37 -0.99 -17.45
N ILE A 478 -0.08 0.08 -18.17
CA ILE A 478 0.26 0.09 -19.58
C ILE A 478 1.74 0.39 -19.70
N THR A 479 2.52 -0.56 -20.22
CA THR A 479 3.94 -0.35 -20.55
C THR A 479 4.04 -0.02 -22.03
N LEU A 480 4.54 1.17 -22.36
CA LEU A 480 4.81 1.56 -23.74
C LEU A 480 6.18 1.03 -24.16
N ASP A 481 6.20 0.26 -25.24
CA ASP A 481 7.44 -0.25 -25.82
C ASP A 481 7.97 0.79 -26.82
N GLY A 482 9.06 1.45 -26.43
CA GLY A 482 9.84 2.31 -27.32
C GLY A 482 10.58 1.46 -28.36
N ARG A 483 10.90 2.09 -29.50
CA ARG A 483 11.93 1.55 -30.40
C ARG A 483 13.32 1.85 -29.86
#